data_AF-A0A959PQ41-F1
#
_entry.id   AF-A0A959PQ41-F1
#
_cell.length_a   1.000
_cell.length_b   1.000
_cell.length_c   1.000
_cell.angle_alpha   90.00
_cell.angle_beta   90.00
_cell.angle_gamma   90.00
#
_symmetry.space_group_name_H-M   'P 1'
#
loop_
_entity.id
_entity.type
_entity.pdbx_description
1 polymer ?
#
loop_
_entity_poly.entity_id
_entity_poly.type
_entity_poly.pdbx_seq_one_letter_code
_entity_poly.pdbx_strand_id
1 'polypeptide(L)'
;MPVRLTPSLPFRILVIALGSGLSSCSQATSDSSHQPKGPDYHLVWQDEFDGDQLDTSKWLYQYGASGWGNNEWQDYTDRGTVRVEDGMLAIRAIKTGPGQKTGDYQSARLNSKQHFTYGRMEIRAKLPDYRGKGIWPAIWMLGDNIRSAGWPECGELDIMENVSYDPGKIHVSIHSKANNHVDGTQITSGPVDVPDAEQVFHNYGLTWEKDRIQFYLDQPDQVLLTFMQPKPATADNWPFDHPFYIILNIAVGGNWGGQQGVDDAIFPATMLIDYVRVFQQE
;
A
#
# COMPACT_ATOMS: atom_id res chain seq x y z
N MET A 1 58.98 47.91 16.44
CA MET A 1 58.89 47.36 17.81
C MET A 1 57.42 47.26 18.21
N PRO A 2 56.92 46.17 18.80
CA PRO A 2 57.39 44.79 18.78
C PRO A 2 56.42 43.83 18.08
N VAL A 3 57.02 42.80 17.50
CA VAL A 3 56.42 41.58 16.97
C VAL A 3 55.93 40.72 18.15
N ARG A 4 54.71 40.17 18.11
CA ARG A 4 54.27 39.12 19.04
C ARG A 4 54.43 37.76 18.38
N LEU A 5 55.49 37.08 18.77
CA LEU A 5 55.74 35.66 18.57
C LEU A 5 54.84 34.87 19.55
N THR A 6 54.06 33.92 19.06
CA THR A 6 53.43 32.88 19.88
C THR A 6 54.40 31.70 20.05
N PRO A 7 54.46 31.07 21.23
CA PRO A 7 55.43 30.02 21.52
C PRO A 7 54.98 28.65 21.01
N SER A 8 55.94 27.93 20.45
CA SER A 8 55.91 26.50 20.10
C SER A 8 55.70 25.62 21.33
N LEU A 9 54.73 24.69 21.27
CA LEU A 9 54.59 23.63 22.27
C LEU A 9 55.66 22.53 22.08
N PRO A 10 56.15 21.91 23.17
CA PRO A 10 57.12 20.84 23.09
C PRO A 10 56.48 19.50 22.72
N PHE A 11 57.14 18.79 21.80
CA PHE A 11 56.94 17.37 21.52
C PHE A 11 57.18 16.56 22.81
N ARG A 12 56.17 15.82 23.29
CA ARG A 12 56.36 14.76 24.29
C ARG A 12 56.23 13.41 23.58
N ILE A 13 57.35 12.71 23.50
CA ILE A 13 57.41 11.29 23.16
C ILE A 13 56.81 10.52 24.33
N LEU A 14 55.70 9.82 24.09
CA LEU A 14 55.10 8.90 25.03
C LEU A 14 55.38 7.47 24.53
N VAL A 15 56.36 6.83 25.15
CA VAL A 15 56.58 5.38 25.05
C VAL A 15 55.54 4.71 25.95
N ILE A 16 54.57 4.00 25.36
CA ILE A 16 53.70 3.09 26.10
C ILE A 16 54.03 1.67 25.67
N ALA A 17 54.38 0.87 26.67
CA ALA A 17 54.71 -0.54 26.59
C ALA A 17 53.51 -1.37 26.11
N LEU A 18 53.78 -2.35 25.25
CA LEU A 18 52.84 -3.42 24.91
C LEU A 18 52.59 -4.29 26.14
N GLY A 19 51.42 -4.16 26.75
CA GLY A 19 50.87 -5.11 27.71
C GLY A 19 49.90 -6.05 27.00
N SER A 20 50.28 -7.31 26.86
CA SER A 20 49.46 -8.42 26.40
C SER A 20 48.33 -8.69 27.41
N GLY A 21 47.13 -8.16 27.12
CA GLY A 21 45.90 -8.47 27.84
C GLY A 21 45.10 -9.56 27.14
N LEU A 22 44.90 -10.68 27.83
CA LEU A 22 44.04 -11.79 27.40
C LEU A 22 42.57 -11.30 27.32
N SER A 23 42.00 -11.28 26.11
CA SER A 23 40.57 -11.06 25.90
C SER A 23 39.79 -12.28 26.41
N SER A 24 39.11 -12.13 27.54
CA SER A 24 38.04 -13.03 27.94
C SER A 24 36.77 -12.67 27.18
N CYS A 25 36.31 -13.57 26.30
CA CYS A 25 35.02 -13.46 25.65
C CYS A 25 33.90 -13.56 26.68
N SER A 26 33.28 -12.44 27.05
CA SER A 26 32.01 -12.43 27.74
C SER A 26 30.92 -12.79 26.73
N GLN A 27 30.43 -14.03 26.78
CA GLN A 27 29.23 -14.44 26.07
C GLN A 27 28.05 -13.61 26.60
N ALA A 28 27.46 -12.80 25.73
CA ALA A 28 26.14 -12.25 25.95
C ALA A 28 25.16 -13.42 25.95
N THR A 29 24.58 -13.71 27.12
CA THR A 29 23.45 -14.64 27.25
C THR A 29 22.27 -14.01 26.50
N SER A 30 21.86 -14.65 25.41
CA SER A 30 20.64 -14.35 24.69
C SER A 30 19.45 -14.60 25.62
N ASP A 31 18.82 -13.52 26.07
CA ASP A 31 17.55 -13.61 26.78
C ASP A 31 16.46 -13.93 25.75
N SER A 32 16.20 -15.23 25.57
CA SER A 32 15.12 -15.74 24.72
C SER A 32 13.82 -15.66 25.51
N SER A 33 13.23 -14.47 25.59
CA SER A 33 11.90 -14.31 26.19
C SER A 33 10.93 -13.68 25.19
N HIS A 34 10.05 -14.56 24.67
CA HIS A 34 8.72 -14.25 24.15
C HIS A 34 8.63 -13.62 22.74
N GLN A 35 8.95 -14.43 21.71
CA GLN A 35 8.36 -14.25 20.38
C GLN A 35 7.02 -14.99 20.36
N PRO A 36 5.87 -14.31 20.10
CA PRO A 36 4.64 -15.03 19.84
C PRO A 36 4.82 -15.88 18.58
N LYS A 37 4.70 -17.21 18.72
CA LYS A 37 4.70 -18.17 17.61
C LYS A 37 3.43 -17.97 16.78
N GLY A 38 3.47 -17.03 15.85
CA GLY A 38 2.61 -17.07 14.67
C GLY A 38 3.07 -18.21 13.75
N PRO A 39 2.21 -18.67 12.83
CA PRO A 39 2.60 -19.59 11.77
C PRO A 39 3.69 -18.96 10.89
N ASP A 40 4.64 -19.76 10.43
CA ASP A 40 5.75 -19.30 9.60
C ASP A 40 5.23 -18.95 8.19
N TYR A 41 5.21 -17.65 7.87
CA TYR A 41 4.88 -17.15 6.53
C TYR A 41 6.13 -17.17 5.64
N HIS A 42 6.06 -17.79 4.47
CA HIS A 42 7.13 -17.78 3.46
C HIS A 42 6.68 -17.01 2.21
N LEU A 43 7.63 -16.35 1.55
CA LEU A 43 7.38 -15.58 0.35
C LEU A 43 7.01 -16.52 -0.81
N VAL A 44 5.85 -16.30 -1.45
CA VAL A 44 5.35 -17.12 -2.58
C VAL A 44 5.25 -16.35 -3.90
N TRP A 45 5.11 -15.03 -3.84
CA TRP A 45 5.04 -14.19 -5.02
C TRP A 45 5.49 -12.76 -4.68
N GLN A 46 6.17 -12.11 -5.62
CA GLN A 46 6.53 -10.69 -5.46
C GLN A 46 6.67 -9.97 -6.79
N ASP A 47 6.55 -8.65 -6.74
CA ASP A 47 7.13 -7.74 -7.72
C ASP A 47 7.88 -6.62 -7.01
N GLU A 48 9.18 -6.52 -7.29
CA GLU A 48 10.10 -5.52 -6.74
C GLU A 48 10.32 -4.37 -7.72
N PHE A 49 9.70 -4.43 -8.92
CA PHE A 49 9.77 -3.38 -9.94
C PHE A 49 11.20 -2.97 -10.36
N ASP A 50 12.17 -3.88 -10.25
CA ASP A 50 13.59 -3.69 -10.63
C ASP A 50 13.83 -3.59 -12.16
N GLY A 51 12.79 -3.81 -12.97
CA GLY A 51 12.86 -3.73 -14.43
C GLY A 51 12.87 -2.29 -14.96
N ASP A 52 12.82 -2.17 -16.29
CA ASP A 52 12.68 -0.89 -17.00
C ASP A 52 11.26 -0.61 -17.50
N GLN A 53 10.35 -1.57 -17.31
CA GLN A 53 8.96 -1.52 -17.70
C GLN A 53 8.12 -2.41 -16.78
N LEU A 54 6.80 -2.22 -16.82
CA LEU A 54 5.87 -3.08 -16.08
C LEU A 54 6.00 -4.54 -16.56
N ASP A 55 6.17 -5.48 -15.62
CA ASP A 55 6.16 -6.90 -15.93
C ASP A 55 4.74 -7.35 -16.28
N THR A 56 4.43 -7.38 -17.58
CA THR A 56 3.13 -7.82 -18.09
C THR A 56 2.91 -9.33 -17.94
N SER A 57 3.89 -10.11 -17.48
CA SER A 57 3.65 -11.50 -17.02
C SER A 57 3.00 -11.54 -15.63
N LYS A 58 3.10 -10.45 -14.85
CA LYS A 58 2.54 -10.30 -13.51
C LYS A 58 1.31 -9.40 -13.46
N TRP A 59 1.22 -8.39 -14.33
CA TRP A 59 0.18 -7.37 -14.28
C TRP A 59 -0.63 -7.27 -15.56
N LEU A 60 -1.89 -6.86 -15.41
CA LEU A 60 -2.82 -6.54 -16.49
C LEU A 60 -3.30 -5.10 -16.34
N TYR A 61 -3.16 -4.31 -17.41
CA TYR A 61 -3.82 -3.02 -17.53
C TYR A 61 -5.33 -3.20 -17.67
N GLN A 62 -6.08 -2.42 -16.91
CA GLN A 62 -7.49 -2.19 -17.15
C GLN A 62 -7.66 -0.91 -17.97
N TYR A 63 -8.61 -0.93 -18.91
CA TYR A 63 -8.84 0.19 -19.83
C TYR A 63 -10.27 0.71 -19.75
N GLY A 64 -10.43 2.02 -19.90
CA GLY A 64 -11.73 2.66 -20.13
C GLY A 64 -12.14 3.70 -19.10
N ALA A 65 -13.20 4.43 -19.46
CA ALA A 65 -13.74 5.58 -18.74
C ALA A 65 -15.23 5.42 -18.40
N SER A 66 -15.66 4.21 -18.03
CA SER A 66 -17.08 3.90 -17.77
C SER A 66 -17.62 4.44 -16.43
N GLY A 67 -16.77 5.12 -15.66
CA GLY A 67 -17.05 5.54 -14.28
C GLY A 67 -16.83 4.45 -13.24
N TRP A 68 -16.49 3.22 -13.64
CA TRP A 68 -16.00 2.14 -12.76
C TRP A 68 -16.89 1.82 -11.54
N GLY A 69 -18.21 2.02 -11.68
CA GLY A 69 -19.20 1.82 -10.59
C GLY A 69 -19.33 3.00 -9.64
N ASN A 70 -18.42 3.97 -9.71
CA ASN A 70 -18.30 5.07 -8.75
C ASN A 70 -18.43 6.47 -9.39
N ASN A 71 -18.91 6.56 -10.64
CA ASN A 71 -18.97 7.82 -11.40
C ASN A 71 -17.59 8.50 -11.56
N GLU A 72 -16.53 7.71 -11.59
CA GLU A 72 -15.13 8.14 -11.74
C GLU A 72 -14.88 8.87 -13.08
N TRP A 73 -13.93 9.80 -13.10
CA TRP A 73 -13.70 10.71 -14.22
C TRP A 73 -12.51 10.35 -15.11
N GLN A 74 -11.61 9.49 -14.65
CA GLN A 74 -10.45 9.09 -15.44
C GLN A 74 -10.81 8.06 -16.52
N ASP A 75 -10.09 8.14 -17.64
CA ASP A 75 -9.88 7.01 -18.54
C ASP A 75 -8.67 6.21 -18.05
N TYR A 76 -8.87 4.96 -17.62
CA TYR A 76 -7.73 4.10 -17.33
C TYR A 76 -7.05 3.69 -18.64
N THR A 77 -5.75 3.92 -18.72
CA THR A 77 -4.92 3.66 -19.90
C THR A 77 -3.49 3.31 -19.48
N ASP A 78 -2.65 2.93 -20.44
CA ASP A 78 -1.21 2.68 -20.29
C ASP A 78 -0.34 3.84 -20.85
N ARG A 79 -0.97 4.86 -21.43
CA ARG A 79 -0.26 5.94 -22.14
C ARG A 79 0.28 7.00 -21.17
N GLY A 80 1.49 6.76 -20.67
CA GLY A 80 2.21 7.70 -19.80
C GLY A 80 1.71 7.74 -18.35
N THR A 81 0.76 6.87 -18.02
CA THR A 81 0.11 6.70 -16.71
C THR A 81 0.80 5.66 -15.83
N VAL A 82 1.62 4.78 -16.42
CA VAL A 82 2.49 3.83 -15.69
C VAL A 82 3.93 4.01 -16.12
N ARG A 83 4.82 3.99 -15.15
CA ARG A 83 6.27 3.94 -15.36
C ARG A 83 6.90 3.02 -14.32
N VAL A 84 7.90 2.24 -14.73
CA VAL A 84 8.78 1.53 -13.81
C VAL A 84 10.16 2.16 -13.94
N GLU A 85 10.69 2.70 -12.85
CA GLU A 85 12.00 3.32 -12.79
C GLU A 85 12.55 3.29 -11.36
N ASP A 86 13.88 3.23 -11.23
CA ASP A 86 14.57 3.28 -9.94
C ASP A 86 14.07 2.25 -8.90
N GLY A 87 13.71 1.04 -9.36
CA GLY A 87 13.19 -0.04 -8.52
C GLY A 87 11.76 0.20 -8.03
N MET A 88 10.98 1.05 -8.69
CA MET A 88 9.62 1.40 -8.26
C MET A 88 8.65 1.43 -9.43
N LEU A 89 7.40 1.09 -9.12
CA LEU A 89 6.24 1.38 -9.96
C LEU A 89 5.68 2.76 -9.63
N ALA A 90 5.49 3.59 -10.65
CA ALA A 90 4.78 4.85 -10.57
C ALA A 90 3.43 4.75 -11.31
N ILE A 91 2.32 4.89 -10.58
CA ILE A 91 0.98 5.07 -11.14
C ILE A 91 0.66 6.56 -11.11
N ARG A 92 0.28 7.14 -12.25
CA ARG A 92 0.08 8.57 -12.43
C ARG A 92 -1.34 8.87 -12.88
N ALA A 93 -2.01 9.77 -12.17
CA ALA A 93 -3.19 10.45 -12.66
C ALA A 93 -2.78 11.76 -13.34
N ILE A 94 -3.32 12.03 -14.52
CA ILE A 94 -2.91 13.13 -15.41
C ILE A 94 -4.16 13.82 -15.93
N LYS A 95 -4.19 15.15 -15.88
CA LYS A 95 -5.21 15.94 -16.59
C LYS A 95 -4.85 16.06 -18.07
N THR A 96 -5.72 15.56 -18.95
CA THR A 96 -5.50 15.54 -20.40
C THR A 96 -6.52 16.38 -21.19
N GLY A 97 -7.63 16.76 -20.56
CA GLY A 97 -8.67 17.62 -21.13
C GLY A 97 -8.87 18.93 -20.36
N PRO A 98 -9.99 19.65 -20.59
CA PRO A 98 -10.35 20.86 -19.86
C PRO A 98 -10.49 20.69 -18.35
N GLY A 99 -10.84 19.48 -17.88
CA GLY A 99 -11.01 19.12 -16.48
C GLY A 99 -12.49 19.03 -16.08
N GLN A 100 -12.72 18.58 -14.85
CA GLN A 100 -14.03 18.60 -14.18
C GLN A 100 -15.11 17.64 -14.72
N LYS A 101 -14.75 16.64 -15.55
CA LYS A 101 -15.68 15.60 -16.04
C LYS A 101 -14.96 14.32 -16.48
N THR A 102 -15.76 13.28 -16.73
CA THR A 102 -15.29 12.01 -17.30
C THR A 102 -14.58 12.18 -18.65
N GLY A 103 -13.41 11.54 -18.78
CA GLY A 103 -12.57 11.55 -19.97
C GLY A 103 -11.56 12.70 -20.04
N ASP A 104 -11.65 13.68 -19.13
CA ASP A 104 -10.69 14.81 -19.09
C ASP A 104 -9.42 14.48 -18.28
N TYR A 105 -9.37 13.30 -17.70
CA TYR A 105 -8.22 12.78 -16.97
C TYR A 105 -7.86 11.37 -17.47
N GLN A 106 -6.59 11.02 -17.34
CA GLN A 106 -6.07 9.67 -17.57
C GLN A 106 -5.42 9.17 -16.29
N SER A 107 -5.52 7.87 -16.04
CA SER A 107 -4.83 7.21 -14.93
C SER A 107 -4.52 5.76 -15.29
N ALA A 108 -4.04 4.96 -14.34
CA ALA A 108 -3.92 3.53 -14.52
C ALA A 108 -4.61 2.75 -13.39
N ARG A 109 -5.12 1.57 -13.78
CA ARG A 109 -5.58 0.52 -12.89
C ARG A 109 -4.91 -0.78 -13.34
N LEU A 110 -4.17 -1.39 -12.43
CA LEU A 110 -3.43 -2.63 -12.65
C LEU A 110 -4.04 -3.74 -11.82
N ASN A 111 -4.32 -4.88 -12.44
CA ASN A 111 -4.72 -6.09 -11.75
C ASN A 111 -3.55 -7.09 -11.78
N SER A 112 -3.27 -7.79 -10.68
CA SER A 112 -2.34 -8.92 -10.72
C SER A 112 -2.93 -10.06 -11.55
N LYS A 113 -2.08 -10.75 -12.31
CA LYS A 113 -2.45 -12.01 -13.01
C LYS A 113 -2.51 -13.20 -12.05
N GLN A 114 -1.68 -13.17 -11.03
CA GLN A 114 -1.71 -14.18 -9.97
C GLN A 114 -2.90 -13.89 -9.05
N HIS A 115 -3.60 -14.97 -8.69
CA HIS A 115 -4.68 -14.95 -7.72
C HIS A 115 -4.22 -15.70 -6.46
N PHE A 116 -4.75 -15.30 -5.31
CA PHE A 116 -4.35 -15.80 -4.01
C PHE A 116 -5.59 -16.14 -3.19
N THR A 117 -5.52 -17.22 -2.41
CA THR A 117 -6.46 -17.49 -1.32
C THR A 117 -5.65 -17.58 -0.04
N TYR A 118 -5.99 -16.73 0.93
CA TYR A 118 -5.21 -16.54 2.16
C TYR A 118 -3.78 -16.07 1.90
N GLY A 119 -3.12 -15.64 2.97
CA GLY A 119 -1.74 -15.18 2.95
C GLY A 119 -1.56 -13.87 3.69
N ARG A 120 -0.33 -13.38 3.64
CA ARG A 120 0.02 -12.03 4.05
C ARG A 120 0.42 -11.24 2.82
N MET A 121 -0.26 -10.14 2.56
CA MET A 121 0.03 -9.22 1.46
C MET A 121 0.68 -7.96 2.07
N GLU A 122 1.82 -7.56 1.53
CA GLU A 122 2.54 -6.35 1.91
C GLU A 122 2.80 -5.52 0.65
N ILE A 123 2.23 -4.31 0.61
CA ILE A 123 2.43 -3.37 -0.48
C ILE A 123 3.10 -2.13 0.09
N ARG A 124 4.37 -1.91 -0.29
CA ARG A 124 5.11 -0.74 0.17
C ARG A 124 4.90 0.41 -0.77
N ALA A 125 4.15 1.42 -0.35
CA ALA A 125 3.78 2.53 -1.21
C ALA A 125 3.87 3.88 -0.50
N LYS A 126 4.03 4.94 -1.30
CA LYS A 126 3.89 6.33 -0.91
C LYS A 126 2.76 6.94 -1.73
N LEU A 127 1.80 7.56 -1.05
CA LEU A 127 0.66 8.20 -1.70
C LEU A 127 1.09 9.46 -2.46
N PRO A 128 0.26 9.97 -3.40
CA PRO A 128 0.54 11.22 -4.09
C PRO A 128 0.79 12.39 -3.13
N ASP A 129 1.90 13.10 -3.31
CA ASP A 129 2.43 14.15 -2.43
C ASP A 129 1.56 15.43 -2.37
N TYR A 130 0.62 15.59 -3.30
CA TYR A 130 -0.26 16.76 -3.37
C TYR A 130 -1.48 16.65 -2.45
N ARG A 131 -1.59 17.63 -1.55
CA ARG A 131 -2.75 17.83 -0.67
C ARG A 131 -3.75 18.78 -1.33
N GLY A 132 -4.58 18.23 -2.21
CA GLY A 132 -5.68 18.94 -2.87
C GLY A 132 -6.77 17.95 -3.26
N LYS A 133 -7.92 18.42 -3.71
CA LYS A 133 -9.12 17.58 -3.77
C LYS A 133 -9.17 16.80 -5.07
N GLY A 134 -9.71 15.58 -5.05
CA GLY A 134 -10.19 14.95 -6.27
C GLY A 134 -9.50 13.68 -6.74
N ILE A 135 -8.40 13.24 -6.11
CA ILE A 135 -7.81 11.92 -6.37
C ILE A 135 -8.09 10.94 -5.23
N TRP A 136 -8.19 9.66 -5.61
CA TRP A 136 -8.46 8.52 -4.74
C TRP A 136 -7.50 7.37 -5.10
N PRO A 137 -6.27 7.36 -4.56
CA PRO A 137 -5.38 6.20 -4.64
C PRO A 137 -5.94 5.02 -3.84
N ALA A 138 -5.82 3.82 -4.40
CA ALA A 138 -6.30 2.59 -3.76
C ALA A 138 -5.35 1.40 -4.01
N ILE A 139 -5.18 0.58 -2.97
CA ILE A 139 -4.55 -0.74 -2.96
C ILE A 139 -5.59 -1.69 -2.36
N TRP A 140 -6.06 -2.65 -3.15
CA TRP A 140 -7.22 -3.45 -2.78
C TRP A 140 -7.19 -4.81 -3.49
N MET A 141 -8.13 -5.67 -3.14
CA MET A 141 -8.29 -6.99 -3.73
C MET A 141 -9.75 -7.27 -4.05
N LEU A 142 -9.97 -8.04 -5.11
CA LEU A 142 -11.32 -8.40 -5.56
C LEU A 142 -11.41 -9.88 -5.90
N GLY A 143 -12.55 -10.49 -5.56
CA GLY A 143 -12.82 -11.89 -5.86
C GLY A 143 -12.75 -12.20 -7.36
N ASP A 144 -12.05 -13.28 -7.73
CA ASP A 144 -11.89 -13.63 -9.14
C ASP A 144 -13.16 -14.15 -9.82
N ASN A 145 -14.15 -14.52 -9.00
CA ASN A 145 -15.48 -14.92 -9.41
C ASN A 145 -16.42 -13.73 -9.72
N ILE A 146 -15.95 -12.48 -9.73
CA ILE A 146 -16.76 -11.28 -10.02
C ILE A 146 -17.63 -11.41 -11.29
N ARG A 147 -17.14 -12.09 -12.33
CA ARG A 147 -17.92 -12.29 -13.58
C ARG A 147 -19.13 -13.21 -13.40
N SER A 148 -19.06 -14.15 -12.46
CA SER A 148 -20.14 -15.10 -12.18
C SER A 148 -21.02 -14.67 -11.00
N ALA A 149 -20.43 -14.07 -9.96
CA ALA A 149 -21.12 -13.69 -8.73
C ALA A 149 -21.64 -12.25 -8.77
N GLY A 150 -20.92 -11.34 -9.44
CA GLY A 150 -21.15 -9.90 -9.33
C GLY A 150 -20.52 -9.30 -8.07
N TRP A 151 -20.56 -7.98 -7.99
CA TRP A 151 -20.25 -7.23 -6.76
C TRP A 151 -21.57 -6.86 -6.07
N PRO A 152 -21.66 -6.94 -4.73
CA PRO A 152 -20.60 -7.23 -3.75
C PRO A 152 -20.41 -8.72 -3.40
N GLU A 153 -21.09 -9.64 -4.08
CA GLU A 153 -21.07 -11.08 -3.78
C GLU A 153 -19.70 -11.74 -3.95
N CYS A 154 -18.86 -11.23 -4.86
CA CYS A 154 -17.48 -11.71 -5.05
C CYS A 154 -16.53 -11.34 -3.91
N GLY A 155 -16.93 -10.41 -3.03
CA GLY A 155 -16.08 -9.89 -1.97
C GLY A 155 -15.01 -8.90 -2.45
N GLU A 156 -14.69 -7.94 -1.58
CA GLU A 156 -13.69 -6.91 -1.76
C GLU A 156 -12.92 -6.69 -0.45
N LEU A 157 -11.59 -6.52 -0.54
CA LEU A 157 -10.72 -6.24 0.60
C LEU A 157 -9.86 -5.01 0.27
N ASP A 158 -10.18 -3.88 0.89
CA ASP A 158 -9.50 -2.61 0.64
C ASP A 158 -8.36 -2.43 1.64
N ILE A 159 -7.14 -2.70 1.20
CA ILE A 159 -5.92 -2.72 2.03
C ILE A 159 -5.48 -1.30 2.36
N MET A 160 -5.69 -0.37 1.45
CA MET A 160 -5.50 1.06 1.66
C MET A 160 -6.34 1.83 0.65
N GLU A 161 -7.16 2.75 1.16
CA GLU A 161 -7.76 3.81 0.39
C GLU A 161 -7.47 5.16 1.03
N ASN A 162 -7.26 6.17 0.19
CA ASN A 162 -7.17 7.55 0.64
C ASN A 162 -7.97 8.43 -0.31
N VAL A 163 -8.52 9.52 0.23
CA VAL A 163 -9.07 10.61 -0.57
C VAL A 163 -8.29 11.87 -0.25
N SER A 164 -7.72 12.46 -1.29
CA SER A 164 -6.82 13.61 -1.19
C SER A 164 -7.43 14.89 -0.60
N TYR A 165 -8.76 14.98 -0.51
CA TYR A 165 -9.42 16.07 0.22
C TYR A 165 -9.32 15.94 1.75
N ASP A 166 -8.96 14.76 2.27
CA ASP A 166 -8.71 14.48 3.69
C ASP A 166 -7.30 13.87 3.86
N PRO A 167 -6.24 14.68 3.63
CA PRO A 167 -4.87 14.19 3.61
C PRO A 167 -4.40 13.72 4.99
N GLY A 168 -3.41 12.84 5.00
CA GLY A 168 -2.86 12.24 6.20
C GLY A 168 -3.78 11.22 6.85
N LYS A 169 -4.74 10.67 6.08
CA LYS A 169 -5.65 9.63 6.54
C LYS A 169 -5.82 8.53 5.50
N ILE A 170 -5.96 7.31 6.01
CA ILE A 170 -6.29 6.15 5.17
C ILE A 170 -7.54 5.46 5.71
N HIS A 171 -8.11 4.62 4.88
CA HIS A 171 -9.21 3.73 5.20
C HIS A 171 -8.84 2.30 4.81
N VAL A 172 -9.28 1.35 5.62
CA VAL A 172 -9.34 -0.06 5.23
C VAL A 172 -10.78 -0.53 5.35
N SER A 173 -11.22 -1.33 4.39
CA SER A 173 -12.62 -1.70 4.25
C SER A 173 -12.77 -3.15 3.79
N ILE A 174 -13.92 -3.74 4.10
CA ILE A 174 -14.33 -5.05 3.64
C ILE A 174 -15.72 -4.90 3.03
N HIS A 175 -15.87 -5.40 1.80
CA HIS A 175 -17.18 -5.51 1.16
C HIS A 175 -17.59 -6.96 0.92
N SER A 176 -18.83 -7.26 1.27
CA SER A 176 -19.56 -8.48 0.96
C SER A 176 -21.04 -8.13 0.77
N LYS A 177 -21.86 -9.08 0.33
CA LYS A 177 -23.31 -8.84 0.23
C LYS A 177 -23.96 -8.37 1.53
N ALA A 178 -23.55 -8.90 2.68
CA ALA A 178 -24.06 -8.44 3.98
C ALA A 178 -23.46 -7.09 4.42
N ASN A 179 -22.25 -6.76 3.98
CA ASN A 179 -21.49 -5.59 4.44
C ASN A 179 -20.99 -4.79 3.24
N ASN A 180 -21.70 -3.77 2.78
CA ASN A 180 -21.24 -3.00 1.62
C ASN A 180 -21.60 -1.52 1.72
N HIS A 181 -20.92 -0.68 0.94
CA HIS A 181 -21.08 0.77 1.01
C HIS A 181 -22.39 1.27 0.39
N VAL A 182 -23.01 0.51 -0.52
CA VAL A 182 -24.31 0.87 -1.11
C VAL A 182 -25.41 0.83 -0.04
N ASP A 183 -25.33 -0.16 0.84
CA ASP A 183 -26.26 -0.33 1.97
C ASP A 183 -25.82 0.41 3.25
N GLY A 184 -24.60 0.99 3.25
CA GLY A 184 -24.01 1.64 4.42
C GLY A 184 -23.63 0.68 5.56
N THR A 185 -23.42 -0.59 5.24
CA THR A 185 -23.12 -1.67 6.18
C THR A 185 -21.70 -2.20 6.08
N GLN A 186 -20.84 -1.56 5.29
CA GLN A 186 -19.44 -1.95 5.14
C GLN A 186 -18.72 -2.02 6.49
N ILE A 187 -17.81 -2.99 6.63
CA ILE A 187 -16.90 -3.03 7.77
C ILE A 187 -15.69 -2.20 7.39
N THR A 188 -15.40 -1.16 8.15
CA THR A 188 -14.29 -0.24 7.88
C THR A 188 -13.62 0.19 9.17
N SER A 189 -12.34 0.52 9.11
CA SER A 189 -11.64 1.20 10.22
C SER A 189 -12.20 2.60 10.51
N GLY A 190 -12.92 3.18 9.54
CA GLY A 190 -13.06 4.64 9.47
C GLY A 190 -11.73 5.30 9.11
N PRO A 191 -11.64 6.63 9.17
CA PRO A 191 -10.39 7.33 8.91
C PRO A 191 -9.36 6.99 10.00
N VAL A 192 -8.19 6.51 9.57
CA VAL A 192 -7.02 6.29 10.41
C VAL A 192 -6.01 7.40 10.12
N ASP A 193 -5.54 8.11 11.15
CA ASP A 193 -4.52 9.14 11.00
C ASP A 193 -3.15 8.51 10.67
N VAL A 194 -2.63 8.83 9.49
CA VAL A 194 -1.27 8.53 9.01
C VAL A 194 -0.69 9.82 8.43
N PRO A 195 -0.25 10.77 9.27
CA PRO A 195 0.02 12.15 8.87
C PRO A 195 1.11 12.32 7.81
N ASP A 196 1.97 11.30 7.65
CA ASP A 196 3.11 11.22 6.74
C ASP A 196 2.88 10.33 5.50
N ALA A 197 1.64 9.85 5.27
CA ALA A 197 1.31 8.90 4.19
C ALA A 197 1.68 9.37 2.78
N GLU A 198 1.68 10.69 2.52
CA GLU A 198 2.08 11.24 1.23
C GLU A 198 3.56 11.65 1.17
N GLN A 199 4.26 11.63 2.31
CA GLN A 199 5.66 12.08 2.43
C GLN A 199 6.64 10.91 2.44
N VAL A 200 6.27 9.78 3.05
CA VAL A 200 7.13 8.60 3.18
C VAL A 200 6.44 7.33 2.70
N PHE A 201 7.22 6.28 2.46
CA PHE A 201 6.68 4.97 2.14
C PHE A 201 6.24 4.27 3.41
N HIS A 202 5.04 3.68 3.38
CA HIS A 202 4.54 2.76 4.40
C HIS A 202 4.30 1.38 3.80
N ASN A 203 4.29 0.34 4.65
CA ASN A 203 3.78 -0.97 4.24
C ASN A 203 2.29 -1.04 4.55
N TYR A 204 1.45 -1.08 3.52
CA TYR A 204 0.03 -1.35 3.66
C TYR A 204 -0.19 -2.86 3.62
N GLY A 205 -0.75 -3.40 4.70
CA GLY A 205 -0.68 -4.81 5.00
C GLY A 205 -2.03 -5.47 5.22
N LEU A 206 -2.12 -6.72 4.77
CA LEU A 206 -3.25 -7.62 4.99
C LEU A 206 -2.74 -8.98 5.43
N THR A 207 -3.17 -9.47 6.59
CA THR A 207 -3.10 -10.88 6.98
C THR A 207 -4.49 -11.48 6.79
N TRP A 208 -4.63 -12.36 5.80
CA TRP A 208 -5.87 -13.04 5.46
C TRP A 208 -5.74 -14.53 5.72
N GLU A 209 -6.53 -15.04 6.64
CA GLU A 209 -6.61 -16.42 7.05
C GLU A 209 -8.06 -16.92 6.91
N LYS A 210 -8.25 -18.23 7.07
CA LYS A 210 -9.56 -18.87 6.87
C LYS A 210 -10.69 -18.26 7.70
N ASP A 211 -10.41 -17.87 8.94
CA ASP A 211 -11.39 -17.40 9.90
C ASP A 211 -11.15 -15.96 10.38
N ARG A 212 -10.18 -15.26 9.77
CA ARG A 212 -9.78 -13.91 10.16
C ARG A 212 -9.17 -13.13 9.01
N ILE A 213 -9.55 -11.86 8.90
CA ILE A 213 -8.91 -10.86 8.05
C ILE A 213 -8.41 -9.74 8.95
N GLN A 214 -7.14 -9.37 8.82
CA GLN A 214 -6.50 -8.34 9.64
C GLN A 214 -5.70 -7.38 8.78
N PHE A 215 -6.08 -6.12 8.80
CA PHE A 215 -5.36 -5.04 8.13
C PHE A 215 -4.38 -4.40 9.10
N TYR A 216 -3.22 -3.98 8.60
CA TYR A 216 -2.18 -3.34 9.41
C TYR A 216 -1.38 -2.33 8.60
N LEU A 217 -0.66 -1.45 9.32
CA LEU A 217 0.26 -0.46 8.75
C LEU A 217 1.68 -0.75 9.23
N ASP A 218 2.65 -0.75 8.34
CA ASP A 218 4.10 -0.93 8.56
C ASP A 218 4.53 -2.29 9.11
N GLN A 219 3.94 -2.78 10.20
CA GLN A 219 4.24 -4.07 10.82
C GLN A 219 2.94 -4.84 11.13
N PRO A 220 2.94 -6.19 11.04
CA PRO A 220 1.73 -7.01 11.27
C PRO A 220 1.06 -6.83 12.65
N ASP A 221 1.77 -6.33 13.65
CA ASP A 221 1.24 -6.05 14.99
C ASP A 221 0.59 -4.65 15.13
N GLN A 222 0.78 -3.76 14.15
CA GLN A 222 0.15 -2.44 14.07
C GLN A 222 -1.20 -2.52 13.35
N VAL A 223 -2.13 -3.21 14.00
CA VAL A 223 -3.44 -3.54 13.46
C VAL A 223 -4.33 -2.30 13.32
N LEU A 224 -4.91 -2.12 12.13
CA LEU A 224 -5.91 -1.10 11.83
C LEU A 224 -7.34 -1.61 12.02
N LEU A 225 -7.60 -2.83 11.56
CA LEU A 225 -8.91 -3.47 11.60
C LEU A 225 -8.72 -4.99 11.66
N THR A 226 -9.53 -5.68 12.47
CA THR A 226 -9.65 -7.14 12.43
C THR A 226 -11.11 -7.54 12.25
N PHE A 227 -11.38 -8.37 11.24
CA PHE A 227 -12.67 -8.95 10.98
C PHE A 227 -12.59 -10.47 11.16
N MET A 228 -13.34 -10.97 12.14
CA MET A 228 -13.43 -12.41 12.42
C MET A 228 -14.59 -13.01 11.61
N GLN A 229 -14.41 -14.24 11.13
CA GLN A 229 -15.46 -14.97 10.43
C GLN A 229 -16.74 -15.06 11.28
N PRO A 230 -17.89 -14.56 10.78
CA PRO A 230 -19.16 -14.71 11.46
C PRO A 230 -19.53 -16.18 11.69
N LYS A 231 -20.29 -16.45 12.75
CA LYS A 231 -20.79 -17.80 13.06
C LYS A 231 -22.31 -17.77 13.15
N PRO A 232 -23.05 -18.39 12.21
CA PRO A 232 -22.56 -19.16 11.07
C PRO A 232 -21.97 -18.30 9.93
N ALA A 233 -20.98 -18.85 9.24
CA ALA A 233 -20.42 -18.27 8.02
C ALA A 233 -21.33 -18.62 6.83
N THR A 234 -21.63 -17.63 5.98
CA THR A 234 -22.41 -17.79 4.75
C THR A 234 -21.71 -17.04 3.61
N ALA A 235 -22.05 -17.35 2.36
CA ALA A 235 -21.52 -16.62 1.20
C ALA A 235 -21.85 -15.11 1.26
N ASP A 236 -22.96 -14.73 1.90
CA ASP A 236 -23.36 -13.33 2.02
C ASP A 236 -22.44 -12.55 2.99
N ASN A 237 -21.97 -13.18 4.07
CA ASN A 237 -21.21 -12.52 5.14
C ASN A 237 -19.71 -12.87 5.19
N TRP A 238 -19.29 -13.88 4.42
CA TRP A 238 -17.89 -14.31 4.32
C TRP A 238 -17.56 -14.91 2.93
N PRO A 239 -17.57 -14.13 1.84
CA PRO A 239 -17.11 -14.57 0.52
C PRO A 239 -15.57 -14.58 0.40
N PHE A 240 -14.84 -14.80 1.49
CA PHE A 240 -13.37 -14.63 1.54
C PHE A 240 -12.65 -15.98 1.66
N ASP A 241 -13.20 -17.02 1.05
CA ASP A 241 -12.69 -18.40 1.06
C ASP A 241 -12.38 -18.95 -0.35
N HIS A 242 -12.24 -18.05 -1.34
CA HIS A 242 -11.87 -18.34 -2.72
C HIS A 242 -10.77 -17.37 -3.22
N PRO A 243 -10.25 -17.50 -4.47
CA PRO A 243 -9.16 -16.66 -4.93
C PRO A 243 -9.54 -15.19 -5.19
N PHE A 244 -8.61 -14.31 -4.87
CA PHE A 244 -8.65 -12.85 -5.07
C PHE A 244 -7.40 -12.41 -5.83
N TYR A 245 -7.52 -11.36 -6.63
CA TYR A 245 -6.38 -10.69 -7.27
C TYR A 245 -6.18 -9.28 -6.69
N ILE A 246 -4.94 -8.79 -6.73
CA ILE A 246 -4.55 -7.46 -6.24
C ILE A 246 -4.86 -6.40 -7.29
N ILE A 247 -5.31 -5.23 -6.86
CA ILE A 247 -5.59 -4.07 -7.70
C ILE A 247 -4.84 -2.85 -7.15
N LEU A 248 -4.16 -2.13 -8.05
CA LEU A 248 -3.49 -0.86 -7.77
C LEU A 248 -4.03 0.21 -8.72
N ASN A 249 -4.53 1.33 -8.20
CA ASN A 249 -5.00 2.43 -9.05
C ASN A 249 -4.98 3.80 -8.36
N ILE A 250 -5.18 4.83 -9.17
CA ILE A 250 -5.61 6.16 -8.71
C ILE A 250 -6.87 6.55 -9.48
N ALA A 251 -8.00 6.63 -8.79
CA ALA A 251 -9.22 7.22 -9.35
C ALA A 251 -9.19 8.74 -9.28
N VAL A 252 -9.96 9.40 -10.15
CA VAL A 252 -10.16 10.86 -10.18
C VAL A 252 -11.65 11.16 -10.12
N GLY A 253 -12.05 12.08 -9.24
CA GLY A 253 -13.46 12.42 -9.05
C GLY A 253 -14.23 11.26 -8.44
N GLY A 254 -15.39 10.96 -9.02
CA GLY A 254 -16.29 9.93 -8.50
C GLY A 254 -17.03 10.33 -7.24
N ASN A 255 -17.86 9.41 -6.76
CA ASN A 255 -18.77 9.60 -5.63
C ASN A 255 -18.04 9.99 -4.34
N TRP A 256 -16.83 9.45 -4.13
CA TRP A 256 -16.04 9.70 -2.94
C TRP A 256 -14.84 10.61 -3.20
N GLY A 257 -13.90 10.26 -4.08
CA GLY A 257 -12.72 11.08 -4.37
C GLY A 257 -13.05 12.52 -4.80
N GLY A 258 -14.15 12.70 -5.54
CA GLY A 258 -14.65 13.98 -6.03
C GLY A 258 -15.73 14.63 -5.16
N GLN A 259 -16.02 14.10 -3.97
CA GLN A 259 -17.09 14.58 -3.10
C GLN A 259 -16.93 16.07 -2.74
N GLN A 260 -15.69 16.57 -2.69
CA GLN A 260 -15.39 17.98 -2.46
C GLN A 260 -14.91 18.74 -3.72
N GLY A 261 -15.16 18.18 -4.90
CA GLY A 261 -14.64 18.66 -6.18
C GLY A 261 -13.25 18.11 -6.52
N VAL A 262 -12.76 18.47 -7.70
CA VAL A 262 -11.42 18.12 -8.18
C VAL A 262 -10.62 19.39 -8.41
N ASP A 263 -9.44 19.49 -7.79
CA ASP A 263 -8.50 20.57 -8.00
C ASP A 263 -7.53 20.20 -9.13
N ASP A 264 -7.67 20.85 -10.29
CA ASP A 264 -6.84 20.57 -11.46
C ASP A 264 -5.35 20.87 -11.23
N ALA A 265 -4.99 21.66 -10.22
CA ALA A 265 -3.61 22.04 -9.93
C ALA A 265 -2.77 20.90 -9.33
N ILE A 266 -3.41 19.82 -8.86
CA ILE A 266 -2.69 18.66 -8.27
C ILE A 266 -2.14 17.69 -9.32
N PHE A 267 -2.50 17.86 -10.60
CA PHE A 267 -2.07 16.96 -11.67
C PHE A 267 -0.75 17.42 -12.30
N PRO A 268 0.17 16.49 -12.63
CA PRO A 268 0.05 15.05 -12.43
C PRO A 268 0.27 14.64 -10.97
N ALA A 269 -0.56 13.71 -10.49
CA ALA A 269 -0.45 13.11 -9.16
C ALA A 269 0.08 11.68 -9.29
N THR A 270 1.05 11.28 -8.46
CA THR A 270 1.77 10.01 -8.61
C THR A 270 1.78 9.20 -7.31
N MET A 271 1.25 7.98 -7.34
CA MET A 271 1.45 6.99 -6.29
C MET A 271 2.68 6.15 -6.65
N LEU A 272 3.62 6.03 -5.72
CA LEU A 272 4.83 5.23 -5.89
C LEU A 272 4.69 3.93 -5.10
N ILE A 273 5.07 2.82 -5.70
CA ILE A 273 5.05 1.49 -5.09
C ILE A 273 6.45 0.90 -5.25
N ASP A 274 7.10 0.61 -4.12
CA ASP A 274 8.43 0.00 -4.03
C ASP A 274 8.35 -1.51 -4.28
N TYR A 275 7.40 -2.18 -3.64
CA TYR A 275 7.16 -3.60 -3.91
C TYR A 275 5.73 -4.03 -3.60
N VAL A 276 5.36 -5.17 -4.17
CA VAL A 276 4.21 -5.98 -3.75
C VAL A 276 4.74 -7.36 -3.40
N ARG A 277 4.53 -7.82 -2.17
CA ARG A 277 4.94 -9.15 -1.70
C ARG A 277 3.76 -9.92 -1.14
N VAL A 278 3.70 -11.20 -1.45
CA VAL A 278 2.70 -12.13 -0.93
C VAL A 278 3.41 -13.30 -0.27
N PHE A 279 3.01 -13.57 0.97
CA PHE A 279 3.51 -14.67 1.78
C PHE A 279 2.37 -15.63 2.10
N GLN A 280 2.63 -16.93 2.23
CA GLN A 280 1.65 -17.91 2.68
C GLN A 280 2.24 -18.84 3.74
N GLN A 281 1.36 -19.49 4.49
CA GLN A 281 1.73 -20.56 5.42
C GLN A 281 1.95 -21.85 4.61
N GLU A 282 2.83 -22.74 5.07
CA GLU A 282 2.96 -24.10 4.51
C GLU A 282 1.70 -24.96 4.68
#